data_AF-A0ABD2F9G9-F1
#
_entry.id   AF-A0ABD2F9G9-F1
#
_cell.length_a   1.000
_cell.length_b   1.000
_cell.length_c   1.000
_cell.angle_alpha   90.00
_cell.angle_beta   90.00
_cell.angle_gamma   90.00
#
_symmetry.space_group_name_H-M   'P 1'
#
loop_
_entity.id
_entity.type
_entity.pdbx_description
1 polymer ?
#
loop_
_entity_poly.entity_id
_entity_poly.type
_entity_poly.pdbx_seq_one_letter_code
_entity_poly.pdbx_strand_id
1 'polypeptide(L)'
;TKLDSSGVAFAVVGACQALGLRDVHLALSEDHAWVVFGPNGEQTAEVTWHGKGNEDRRGQTVNAGVAERSWLYLKGSYMRCDRKMEVAFMVCAINPSIDLHTDSLELLQLQQKLLWLLYDLGHLERYPMALGNLADLEELEPTPGRPDPLTLYHKGIASAKTYYRDEHIYPYMYLAGYHCRNRNVREALQAWADTATVIQDYNYCREDEEIYKEFFEVANDVIPNLLKEAASLLEAGEERPGEQSQGTQSQGSALQDPECFAHLLRFYDGICKWEEGSPTPVLHVGWATFLVQSLGRFEGQVRQKVRIVSREAEAAEAEEPWGEEAREGRRRGPRRESKPEEPPPPKKPALDKGPGAGQSAVSAPPRKPSGTVPGTVRGPEGGSATQALAPAASPPPEGPVLTFQSEKMKGMKELLVATKINSSAIKLQLTAQSQVQMKKQKVSTPSDYTLSFLKRQRKGL
;
A
#
# COMPACT_ATOMS: atom_id res chain seq x y z
N THR A 1 -37.44 -6.16 -1.56
CA THR A 1 -36.62 -4.94 -1.52
C THR A 1 -35.37 -5.22 -0.69
N LYS A 2 -34.38 -5.91 -1.27
CA LYS A 2 -33.09 -6.20 -0.65
C LYS A 2 -31.98 -5.70 -1.58
N LEU A 3 -30.97 -5.08 -1.01
CA LEU A 3 -29.71 -4.68 -1.63
C LEU A 3 -28.61 -4.85 -0.56
N ASP A 4 -27.39 -5.11 -0.99
CA ASP A 4 -26.19 -5.02 -0.17
C ASP A 4 -25.67 -3.56 -0.14
N SER A 5 -24.51 -3.33 0.48
CA SER A 5 -23.96 -1.98 0.68
C SER A 5 -23.72 -1.27 -0.66
N SER A 6 -22.88 -1.84 -1.54
CA SER A 6 -22.51 -1.21 -2.81
C SER A 6 -23.68 -1.21 -3.82
N GLY A 7 -24.57 -2.20 -3.75
CA GLY A 7 -25.82 -2.23 -4.52
C GLY A 7 -26.77 -1.07 -4.19
N VAL A 8 -26.77 -0.55 -2.95
CA VAL A 8 -27.49 0.70 -2.61
C VAL A 8 -26.85 1.91 -3.29
N ALA A 9 -25.52 2.03 -3.28
CA ALA A 9 -24.84 3.14 -3.95
C ALA A 9 -25.10 3.12 -5.47
N PHE A 10 -25.01 1.95 -6.11
CA PHE A 10 -25.35 1.76 -7.52
C PHE A 10 -26.84 2.08 -7.82
N ALA A 11 -27.77 1.65 -6.96
CA ALA A 11 -29.19 1.96 -7.12
C ALA A 11 -29.48 3.47 -7.01
N VAL A 12 -28.77 4.20 -6.16
CA VAL A 12 -28.87 5.67 -6.09
C VAL A 12 -28.41 6.31 -7.40
N VAL A 13 -27.26 5.89 -7.95
CA VAL A 13 -26.76 6.40 -9.23
C VAL A 13 -27.72 6.11 -10.38
N GLY A 14 -28.28 4.89 -10.44
CA GLY A 14 -29.31 4.52 -11.43
C GLY A 14 -30.60 5.33 -11.29
N ALA A 15 -31.05 5.60 -10.06
CA ALA A 15 -32.21 6.45 -9.81
C ALA A 15 -31.95 7.92 -10.23
N CYS A 16 -30.77 8.46 -9.92
CA CYS A 16 -30.34 9.79 -10.38
C CYS A 16 -30.29 9.87 -11.91
N GLN A 17 -29.76 8.84 -12.58
CA GLN A 17 -29.76 8.75 -14.04
C GLN A 17 -31.19 8.77 -14.62
N ALA A 18 -32.11 8.02 -14.03
CA ALA A 18 -33.52 7.99 -14.44
C ALA A 18 -34.24 9.34 -14.24
N LEU A 19 -33.83 10.13 -13.25
CA LEU A 19 -34.29 11.51 -13.01
C LEU A 19 -33.58 12.55 -13.89
N GLY A 20 -32.63 12.14 -14.75
CA GLY A 20 -31.88 13.04 -15.62
C GLY A 20 -30.72 13.78 -14.95
N LEU A 21 -30.34 13.42 -13.72
CA LEU A 21 -29.21 13.99 -12.98
C LEU A 21 -27.90 13.38 -13.50
N ARG A 22 -27.38 13.97 -14.58
CA ARG A 22 -26.25 13.42 -15.34
C ARG A 22 -24.90 13.50 -14.62
N ASP A 23 -24.76 14.39 -13.65
CA ASP A 23 -23.54 14.66 -12.89
C ASP A 23 -23.31 13.72 -11.70
N VAL A 24 -24.35 12.99 -11.25
CA VAL A 24 -24.24 12.04 -10.13
C VAL A 24 -23.62 10.72 -10.60
N HIS A 25 -22.45 10.39 -10.08
CA HIS A 25 -21.62 9.26 -10.50
C HIS A 25 -21.20 8.37 -9.33
N LEU A 26 -20.94 7.09 -9.62
CA LEU A 26 -20.48 6.13 -8.62
C LEU A 26 -19.01 6.41 -8.24
N ALA A 27 -18.72 6.36 -6.95
CA ALA A 27 -17.36 6.36 -6.42
C ALA A 27 -17.09 5.04 -5.71
N LEU A 28 -15.91 4.47 -5.94
CA LEU A 28 -15.51 3.16 -5.41
C LEU A 28 -14.11 3.25 -4.81
N SER A 29 -13.97 2.78 -3.57
CA SER A 29 -12.68 2.30 -3.06
C SER A 29 -12.56 0.80 -3.30
N GLU A 30 -11.65 0.14 -2.58
CA GLU A 30 -11.47 -1.31 -2.63
C GLU A 30 -12.50 -2.07 -1.78
N ASP A 31 -13.22 -1.42 -0.85
CA ASP A 31 -14.23 -2.06 0.03
C ASP A 31 -15.47 -1.18 0.33
N HIS A 32 -15.61 0.01 -0.28
CA HIS A 32 -16.76 0.88 -0.06
C HIS A 32 -17.20 1.65 -1.32
N ALA A 33 -18.46 2.09 -1.31
CA ALA A 33 -19.08 2.77 -2.43
C ALA A 33 -19.94 3.96 -1.99
N TRP A 34 -19.77 5.10 -2.66
CA TRP A 34 -20.52 6.33 -2.41
C TRP A 34 -20.79 7.07 -3.73
N VAL A 35 -21.27 8.32 -3.70
CA VAL A 35 -21.47 9.11 -4.93
C VAL A 35 -20.58 10.36 -4.99
N VAL A 36 -20.16 10.71 -6.20
CA VAL A 36 -19.63 12.04 -6.55
C VAL A 36 -20.61 12.81 -7.43
N PHE A 37 -20.69 14.13 -7.27
CA PHE A 37 -21.66 14.98 -7.98
C PHE A 37 -21.26 16.46 -8.02
N GLY A 38 -22.11 17.29 -8.62
CA GLY A 38 -21.95 18.74 -8.66
C GLY A 38 -20.89 19.22 -9.67
N PRO A 39 -20.51 20.52 -9.61
CA PRO A 39 -19.48 21.07 -10.49
C PRO A 39 -18.19 20.24 -10.43
N ASN A 40 -17.66 19.89 -11.61
CA ASN A 40 -16.47 19.05 -11.80
C ASN A 40 -16.51 17.63 -11.19
N GLY A 41 -17.62 17.20 -10.56
CA GLY A 41 -17.68 15.95 -9.79
C GLY A 41 -16.85 15.98 -8.51
N GLU A 42 -16.62 17.16 -7.92
CA GLU A 42 -15.78 17.34 -6.73
C GLU A 42 -16.53 17.09 -5.41
N GLN A 43 -17.87 17.19 -5.39
CA GLN A 43 -18.65 16.94 -4.17
C GLN A 43 -18.83 15.43 -3.96
N THR A 44 -18.78 14.99 -2.71
CA THR A 44 -18.95 13.58 -2.31
C THR A 44 -20.09 13.46 -1.31
N ALA A 45 -20.93 12.45 -1.43
CA ALA A 45 -21.91 12.09 -0.40
C ALA A 45 -21.93 10.59 -0.15
N GLU A 46 -21.85 10.22 1.13
CA GLU A 46 -22.18 8.89 1.61
C GLU A 46 -23.66 8.57 1.35
N VAL A 47 -23.95 7.39 0.78
CA VAL A 47 -25.32 6.98 0.43
C VAL A 47 -25.71 5.59 0.94
N THR A 48 -24.75 4.85 1.47
CA THR A 48 -24.92 3.49 2.01
C THR A 48 -24.20 3.33 3.35
N TRP A 49 -24.26 2.14 3.95
CA TRP A 49 -23.52 1.80 5.17
C TRP A 49 -22.21 1.08 4.82
N HIS A 50 -21.24 1.12 5.73
CA HIS A 50 -20.05 0.26 5.67
C HIS A 50 -19.96 -0.63 6.92
N GLY A 51 -19.45 -1.86 6.77
CA GLY A 51 -19.24 -2.80 7.87
C GLY A 51 -20.51 -3.21 8.63
N LYS A 52 -20.34 -3.63 9.89
CA LYS A 52 -21.42 -4.05 10.79
C LYS A 52 -21.32 -3.30 12.13
N GLY A 53 -22.34 -2.52 12.46
CA GLY A 53 -22.39 -1.77 13.73
C GLY A 53 -21.53 -0.49 13.75
N ASN A 54 -21.09 -0.01 12.59
CA ASN A 54 -20.53 1.33 12.42
C ASN A 54 -21.65 2.38 12.40
N GLU A 55 -21.32 3.63 12.70
CA GLU A 55 -22.28 4.73 12.68
C GLU A 55 -22.68 5.12 11.25
N ASP A 56 -23.95 5.49 11.06
CA ASP A 56 -24.48 5.87 9.75
C ASP A 56 -23.98 7.26 9.34
N ARG A 57 -23.12 7.30 8.31
CA ARG A 57 -22.54 8.54 7.76
C ARG A 57 -23.30 9.10 6.56
N ARG A 58 -24.45 8.54 6.16
CA ARG A 58 -25.15 8.96 4.94
C ARG A 58 -25.46 10.46 4.91
N GLY A 59 -25.19 11.08 3.76
CA GLY A 59 -25.25 12.52 3.53
C GLY A 59 -23.99 13.30 3.91
N GLN A 60 -22.99 12.68 4.55
CA GLN A 60 -21.71 13.33 4.88
C GLN A 60 -20.68 13.20 3.74
N THR A 61 -19.64 14.02 3.78
CA THR A 61 -18.50 13.95 2.84
C THR A 61 -17.46 12.93 3.29
N VAL A 62 -16.75 12.30 2.34
CA VAL A 62 -15.67 11.33 2.64
C VAL A 62 -14.35 11.96 3.09
N ASN A 63 -14.29 13.30 3.20
CA ASN A 63 -13.08 14.06 3.50
C ASN A 63 -12.39 13.65 4.81
N ALA A 64 -13.15 13.22 5.82
CA ALA A 64 -12.58 12.76 7.09
C ALA A 64 -11.73 11.48 6.90
N GLY A 65 -12.29 10.48 6.22
CA GLY A 65 -11.61 9.22 5.87
C GLY A 65 -10.38 9.42 4.96
N VAL A 66 -10.48 10.35 4.01
CA VAL A 66 -9.33 10.74 3.18
C VAL A 66 -8.23 11.40 4.03
N ALA A 67 -8.59 12.26 4.98
CA ALA A 67 -7.64 13.02 5.80
C ALA A 67 -6.94 12.16 6.88
N GLU A 68 -7.63 11.18 7.46
CA GLU A 68 -7.04 10.22 8.39
C GLU A 68 -6.15 9.16 7.70
N ARG A 69 -6.16 9.10 6.36
CA ARG A 69 -5.40 8.15 5.53
C ARG A 69 -5.78 6.68 5.79
N SER A 70 -7.07 6.39 5.99
CA SER A 70 -7.57 5.01 6.02
C SER A 70 -7.56 4.38 4.62
N TRP A 71 -7.40 3.06 4.57
CA TRP A 71 -7.43 2.30 3.31
C TRP A 71 -8.80 2.41 2.65
N LEU A 72 -9.87 2.42 3.45
CA LEU A 72 -11.26 2.51 2.99
C LEU A 72 -11.55 3.68 2.04
N TYR A 73 -10.79 4.78 2.10
CA TYR A 73 -10.94 5.94 1.22
C TYR A 73 -9.70 6.22 0.35
N LEU A 74 -8.73 5.29 0.34
CA LEU A 74 -7.57 5.24 -0.55
C LEU A 74 -6.78 6.56 -0.65
N LYS A 75 -6.64 7.31 0.46
CA LYS A 75 -6.01 8.65 0.49
C LYS A 75 -6.55 9.65 -0.57
N GLY A 76 -7.78 9.43 -1.06
CA GLY A 76 -8.42 10.24 -2.11
C GLY A 76 -8.20 9.74 -3.55
N SER A 77 -7.38 8.70 -3.74
CA SER A 77 -7.11 7.99 -5.00
C SER A 77 -8.10 6.83 -5.26
N TYR A 78 -9.34 7.02 -4.81
CA TYR A 78 -10.47 6.17 -5.16
C TYR A 78 -10.94 6.37 -6.61
N MET A 79 -11.64 5.39 -7.15
CA MET A 79 -12.21 5.44 -8.49
C MET A 79 -13.42 6.40 -8.52
N ARG A 80 -13.39 7.38 -9.44
CA ARG A 80 -14.54 8.21 -9.80
C ARG A 80 -15.05 7.71 -11.15
N CYS A 81 -16.15 6.98 -11.15
CA CYS A 81 -16.63 6.29 -12.35
C CYS A 81 -17.28 7.27 -13.33
N ASP A 82 -17.19 6.96 -14.62
CA ASP A 82 -18.13 7.46 -15.61
C ASP A 82 -19.23 6.40 -15.86
N ARG A 83 -20.15 6.66 -16.80
CA ARG A 83 -21.22 5.71 -17.17
C ARG A 83 -20.72 4.38 -17.74
N LYS A 84 -19.45 4.26 -18.15
CA LYS A 84 -18.86 3.03 -18.70
C LYS A 84 -18.20 2.21 -17.59
N MET A 85 -17.53 2.88 -16.67
CA MET A 85 -17.01 2.28 -15.43
C MET A 85 -18.16 1.79 -14.52
N GLU A 86 -19.30 2.48 -14.49
CA GLU A 86 -20.52 2.00 -13.81
C GLU A 86 -21.09 0.72 -14.43
N VAL A 87 -21.01 0.57 -15.76
CA VAL A 87 -21.36 -0.70 -16.44
C VAL A 87 -20.33 -1.79 -16.10
N ALA A 88 -19.04 -1.46 -16.05
CA ALA A 88 -18.01 -2.40 -15.60
C ALA A 88 -18.22 -2.86 -14.15
N PHE A 89 -18.61 -1.95 -13.24
CA PHE A 89 -18.95 -2.28 -11.86
C PHE A 89 -20.08 -3.31 -11.78
N MET A 90 -21.20 -3.10 -12.48
CA MET A 90 -22.31 -4.07 -12.44
C MET A 90 -21.98 -5.41 -13.13
N VAL A 91 -21.00 -5.46 -14.02
CA VAL A 91 -20.46 -6.71 -14.59
C VAL A 91 -19.55 -7.42 -13.58
N CYS A 92 -18.67 -6.70 -12.88
CA CYS A 92 -17.89 -7.26 -11.78
C CYS A 92 -18.76 -7.73 -10.61
N ALA A 93 -19.92 -7.09 -10.38
CA ALA A 93 -20.91 -7.48 -9.37
C ALA A 93 -21.79 -8.68 -9.75
N ILE A 94 -21.60 -9.28 -10.94
CA ILE A 94 -22.17 -10.61 -11.23
C ILE A 94 -21.51 -11.61 -10.29
N ASN A 95 -22.31 -12.30 -9.48
CA ASN A 95 -21.85 -13.39 -8.62
C ASN A 95 -22.23 -14.74 -9.27
N PRO A 96 -21.28 -15.56 -9.72
CA PRO A 96 -21.56 -16.88 -10.30
C PRO A 96 -21.94 -17.96 -9.28
N SER A 97 -21.66 -17.74 -7.99
CA SER A 97 -21.83 -18.75 -6.94
C SER A 97 -23.29 -19.15 -6.74
N ILE A 98 -23.53 -20.46 -6.83
CA ILE A 98 -24.79 -21.12 -6.49
C ILE A 98 -24.76 -21.54 -5.01
N ASP A 99 -23.63 -22.10 -4.58
CA ASP A 99 -23.30 -22.43 -3.21
C ASP A 99 -21.78 -22.34 -2.95
N LEU A 100 -21.34 -22.74 -1.75
CA LEU A 100 -19.93 -22.66 -1.30
C LEU A 100 -18.93 -23.48 -2.13
N HIS A 101 -19.41 -24.38 -2.99
CA HIS A 101 -18.57 -25.31 -3.75
C HIS A 101 -18.94 -25.37 -5.25
N THR A 102 -19.90 -24.56 -5.70
CA THR A 102 -20.50 -24.66 -7.04
C THR A 102 -20.79 -23.28 -7.64
N ASP A 103 -20.21 -23.02 -8.81
CA ASP A 103 -20.47 -21.83 -9.63
C ASP A 103 -21.28 -22.16 -10.90
N SER A 104 -22.08 -21.21 -11.38
CA SER A 104 -22.72 -21.28 -12.70
C SER A 104 -21.72 -20.95 -13.80
N LEU A 105 -21.44 -21.93 -14.66
CA LEU A 105 -20.62 -21.78 -15.86
C LEU A 105 -21.18 -20.70 -16.79
N GLU A 106 -22.51 -20.59 -16.90
CA GLU A 106 -23.18 -19.58 -17.72
C GLU A 106 -22.92 -18.16 -17.22
N LEU A 107 -22.90 -17.95 -15.89
CA LEU A 107 -22.60 -16.65 -15.29
C LEU A 107 -21.11 -16.29 -15.39
N LEU A 108 -20.21 -17.26 -15.18
CA LEU A 108 -18.77 -17.09 -15.42
C LEU A 108 -18.50 -16.65 -16.88
N GLN A 109 -19.03 -17.39 -17.85
CA GLN A 109 -18.85 -17.07 -19.27
C GLN A 109 -19.53 -15.76 -19.70
N LEU A 110 -20.66 -15.39 -19.08
CA LEU A 110 -21.31 -14.10 -19.30
C LEU A 110 -20.44 -12.95 -18.78
N GLN A 111 -19.95 -13.05 -17.55
CA GLN A 111 -19.08 -12.05 -16.92
C GLN A 111 -17.79 -11.87 -17.73
N GLN A 112 -17.10 -12.96 -18.08
CA GLN A 112 -15.89 -12.97 -18.90
C GLN A 112 -16.09 -12.29 -20.26
N LYS A 113 -17.17 -12.63 -20.99
CA LYS A 113 -17.47 -12.03 -22.31
C LYS A 113 -17.81 -10.53 -22.21
N LEU A 114 -18.50 -10.11 -21.15
CA LEU A 114 -18.82 -8.70 -20.91
C LEU A 114 -17.58 -7.89 -20.47
N LEU A 115 -16.70 -8.47 -19.65
CA LEU A 115 -15.41 -7.87 -19.30
C LEU A 115 -14.51 -7.74 -20.53
N TRP A 116 -14.47 -8.72 -21.42
CA TRP A 116 -13.74 -8.59 -22.70
C TRP A 116 -14.31 -7.49 -23.60
N LEU A 117 -15.63 -7.36 -23.69
CA LEU A 117 -16.26 -6.25 -24.42
C LEU A 117 -15.86 -4.88 -23.83
N LEU A 118 -15.85 -4.77 -22.50
CA LEU A 118 -15.43 -3.54 -21.81
C LEU A 118 -13.92 -3.27 -21.98
N TYR A 119 -13.10 -4.31 -22.00
CA TYR A 119 -11.66 -4.23 -22.25
C TYR A 119 -11.37 -3.70 -23.66
N ASP A 120 -12.00 -4.27 -24.68
CA ASP A 120 -11.81 -3.90 -26.09
C ASP A 120 -12.29 -2.47 -26.39
N LEU A 121 -13.27 -1.97 -25.64
CA LEU A 121 -13.75 -0.59 -25.68
C LEU A 121 -12.91 0.38 -24.83
N GLY A 122 -11.85 -0.09 -24.16
CA GLY A 122 -10.98 0.70 -23.27
C GLY A 122 -11.62 1.08 -21.93
N HIS A 123 -12.78 0.54 -21.59
CA HIS A 123 -13.53 0.91 -20.39
C HIS A 123 -12.99 0.28 -19.09
N LEU A 124 -12.07 -0.69 -19.18
CA LEU A 124 -11.33 -1.23 -18.04
C LEU A 124 -9.97 -0.53 -17.79
N GLU A 125 -9.56 0.43 -18.62
CA GLU A 125 -8.24 1.07 -18.51
C GLU A 125 -8.00 1.71 -17.14
N ARG A 126 -9.07 2.18 -16.48
CA ARG A 126 -9.08 2.80 -15.15
C ARG A 126 -9.78 1.95 -14.09
N TYR A 127 -9.82 0.62 -14.27
CA TYR A 127 -10.47 -0.29 -13.32
C TYR A 127 -9.52 -1.44 -12.95
N PRO A 128 -8.60 -1.24 -11.99
CA PRO A 128 -7.58 -2.23 -11.61
C PRO A 128 -8.18 -3.58 -11.20
N MET A 129 -9.21 -3.58 -10.33
CA MET A 129 -9.85 -4.81 -9.86
C MET A 129 -10.63 -5.56 -10.97
N ALA A 130 -11.21 -4.86 -11.95
CA ALA A 130 -11.88 -5.52 -13.07
C ALA A 130 -10.91 -6.25 -14.01
N LEU A 131 -9.66 -5.76 -14.12
CA LEU A 131 -8.58 -6.45 -14.82
C LEU A 131 -8.09 -7.68 -14.04
N GLY A 132 -8.09 -7.63 -12.70
CA GLY A 132 -7.85 -8.79 -11.83
C GLY A 132 -8.93 -9.87 -11.97
N ASN A 133 -10.20 -9.48 -11.89
CA ASN A 133 -11.35 -10.39 -12.11
C ASN A 133 -11.29 -11.05 -13.50
N LEU A 134 -11.01 -10.27 -14.57
CA LEU A 134 -10.83 -10.84 -15.91
C LEU A 134 -9.64 -11.83 -15.98
N ALA A 135 -8.56 -11.57 -15.26
CA ALA A 135 -7.41 -12.47 -15.20
C ALA A 135 -7.72 -13.80 -14.48
N ASP A 136 -8.46 -13.77 -13.37
CA ASP A 136 -8.91 -14.99 -12.68
C ASP A 136 -9.85 -15.82 -13.56
N LEU A 137 -10.75 -15.18 -14.32
CA LEU A 137 -11.63 -15.86 -15.29
C LEU A 137 -10.85 -16.50 -16.45
N GLU A 138 -9.80 -15.84 -16.94
CA GLU A 138 -8.90 -16.40 -17.97
C GLU A 138 -7.94 -17.48 -17.42
N GLU A 139 -7.67 -17.53 -16.12
CA GLU A 139 -6.99 -18.68 -15.50
C GLU A 139 -7.92 -19.90 -15.45
N LEU A 140 -9.22 -19.69 -15.21
CA LEU A 140 -10.23 -20.74 -15.11
C LEU A 140 -10.63 -21.34 -16.48
N GLU A 141 -10.98 -20.50 -17.46
CA GLU A 141 -11.32 -20.93 -18.84
C GLU A 141 -10.68 -19.97 -19.87
N PRO A 142 -9.44 -20.21 -20.32
CA PRO A 142 -8.73 -19.30 -21.23
C PRO A 142 -9.44 -19.09 -22.57
N THR A 143 -9.62 -17.84 -22.98
CA THR A 143 -10.24 -17.49 -24.26
C THR A 143 -9.19 -17.49 -25.40
N PRO A 144 -9.35 -18.30 -26.47
CA PRO A 144 -8.36 -18.37 -27.55
C PRO A 144 -8.06 -17.00 -28.21
N GLY A 145 -6.78 -16.63 -28.25
CA GLY A 145 -6.30 -15.39 -28.84
C GLY A 145 -6.35 -14.17 -27.91
N ARG A 146 -6.74 -14.34 -26.64
CA ARG A 146 -6.65 -13.30 -25.61
C ARG A 146 -5.28 -13.27 -24.90
N PRO A 147 -4.92 -12.14 -24.27
CA PRO A 147 -3.80 -12.07 -23.32
C PRO A 147 -3.91 -13.11 -22.20
N ASP A 148 -2.77 -13.60 -21.74
CA ASP A 148 -2.67 -14.48 -20.58
C ASP A 148 -3.00 -13.76 -19.24
N PRO A 149 -3.31 -14.51 -18.16
CA PRO A 149 -3.62 -13.93 -16.86
C PRO A 149 -2.52 -13.02 -16.29
N LEU A 150 -1.23 -13.37 -16.41
CA LEU A 150 -0.12 -12.53 -15.91
C LEU A 150 -0.08 -11.17 -16.60
N THR A 151 -0.27 -11.14 -17.91
CA THR A 151 -0.42 -9.89 -18.68
C THR A 151 -1.59 -9.04 -18.18
N LEU A 152 -2.70 -9.66 -17.76
CA LEU A 152 -3.87 -8.96 -17.22
C LEU A 152 -3.66 -8.45 -15.79
N TYR A 153 -3.10 -9.23 -14.87
CA TYR A 153 -2.75 -8.77 -13.51
C TYR A 153 -1.75 -7.59 -13.57
N HIS A 154 -0.71 -7.68 -14.41
CA HIS A 154 0.23 -6.58 -14.60
C HIS A 154 -0.42 -5.34 -15.25
N LYS A 155 -1.45 -5.48 -16.08
CA LYS A 155 -2.27 -4.36 -16.55
C LYS A 155 -3.10 -3.74 -15.41
N GLY A 156 -3.62 -4.54 -14.49
CA GLY A 156 -4.28 -4.06 -13.27
C GLY A 156 -3.34 -3.20 -12.42
N ILE A 157 -2.14 -3.70 -12.14
CA ILE A 157 -1.10 -2.96 -11.42
C ILE A 157 -0.67 -1.69 -12.19
N ALA A 158 -0.51 -1.75 -13.51
CA ALA A 158 -0.18 -0.59 -14.33
C ALA A 158 -1.29 0.48 -14.31
N SER A 159 -2.57 0.07 -14.26
CA SER A 159 -3.71 0.97 -14.08
C SER A 159 -3.66 1.67 -12.73
N ALA A 160 -3.41 0.93 -11.64
CA ALA A 160 -3.23 1.48 -10.30
C ALA A 160 -2.09 2.51 -10.23
N LYS A 161 -0.93 2.22 -10.83
CA LYS A 161 0.20 3.16 -10.94
C LYS A 161 -0.14 4.41 -11.72
N THR A 162 -0.78 4.25 -12.87
CA THR A 162 -1.03 5.34 -13.82
C THR A 162 -2.13 6.30 -13.35
N TYR A 163 -3.21 5.76 -12.78
CA TYR A 163 -4.43 6.51 -12.47
C TYR A 163 -4.67 6.75 -10.99
N TYR A 164 -4.07 5.92 -10.12
CA TYR A 164 -4.34 5.89 -8.68
C TYR A 164 -3.07 5.93 -7.83
N ARG A 165 -1.97 6.47 -8.41
CA ARG A 165 -0.70 6.74 -7.72
C ARG A 165 -0.03 5.53 -7.04
N ASP A 166 -0.35 4.33 -7.48
CA ASP A 166 0.09 3.07 -6.85
C ASP A 166 -0.46 2.88 -5.42
N GLU A 167 -1.63 3.47 -5.10
CA GLU A 167 -2.23 3.46 -3.76
C GLU A 167 -3.27 2.34 -3.55
N HIS A 168 -3.42 1.39 -4.49
CA HIS A 168 -4.37 0.26 -4.43
C HIS A 168 -3.66 -1.04 -4.05
N ILE A 169 -4.31 -1.89 -3.24
CA ILE A 169 -3.72 -3.12 -2.68
C ILE A 169 -4.10 -4.37 -3.48
N TYR A 170 -5.37 -4.52 -3.87
CA TYR A 170 -5.85 -5.73 -4.52
C TYR A 170 -5.16 -6.08 -5.84
N PRO A 171 -4.73 -5.14 -6.71
CA PRO A 171 -4.00 -5.48 -7.94
C PRO A 171 -2.75 -6.34 -7.70
N TYR A 172 -2.09 -6.16 -6.55
CA TYR A 172 -0.96 -6.97 -6.12
C TYR A 172 -1.39 -8.26 -5.39
N MET A 173 -2.48 -8.24 -4.63
CA MET A 173 -3.05 -9.45 -4.00
C MET A 173 -3.51 -10.46 -5.06
N TYR A 174 -4.17 -10.01 -6.14
CA TYR A 174 -4.55 -10.85 -7.29
C TYR A 174 -3.33 -11.55 -7.91
N LEU A 175 -2.26 -10.79 -8.20
CA LEU A 175 -1.01 -11.34 -8.75
C LEU A 175 -0.37 -12.35 -7.77
N ALA A 176 -0.32 -12.04 -6.49
CA ALA A 176 0.21 -12.94 -5.46
C ALA A 176 -0.62 -14.23 -5.34
N GLY A 177 -1.95 -14.13 -5.42
CA GLY A 177 -2.88 -15.25 -5.44
C GLY A 177 -2.64 -16.19 -6.62
N TYR A 178 -2.49 -15.65 -7.83
CA TYR A 178 -2.11 -16.42 -9.02
C TYR A 178 -0.79 -17.17 -8.84
N HIS A 179 0.27 -16.48 -8.39
CA HIS A 179 1.56 -17.13 -8.16
C HIS A 179 1.50 -18.19 -7.04
N CYS A 180 0.70 -17.96 -6.00
CA CYS A 180 0.46 -18.92 -4.91
C CYS A 180 -0.25 -20.19 -5.41
N ARG A 181 -1.34 -20.04 -6.20
CA ARG A 181 -2.04 -21.17 -6.85
C ARG A 181 -1.05 -22.01 -7.67
N ASN A 182 -0.26 -21.34 -8.50
CA ASN A 182 0.72 -21.94 -9.41
C ASN A 182 2.08 -22.29 -8.77
N ARG A 183 2.22 -22.25 -7.43
CA ARG A 183 3.44 -22.61 -6.67
C ARG A 183 4.72 -21.82 -7.00
N ASN A 184 4.56 -20.64 -7.59
CA ASN A 184 5.63 -19.69 -7.88
C ASN A 184 5.99 -18.90 -6.62
N VAL A 185 6.71 -19.56 -5.69
CA VAL A 185 6.98 -19.06 -4.32
C VAL A 185 7.66 -17.70 -4.30
N ARG A 186 8.66 -17.50 -5.17
CA ARG A 186 9.46 -16.26 -5.22
C ARG A 186 8.59 -15.08 -5.63
N GLU A 187 7.82 -15.25 -6.69
CA GLU A 187 6.96 -14.24 -7.28
C GLU A 187 5.76 -13.93 -6.37
N ALA A 188 5.19 -14.93 -5.70
CA ALA A 188 4.14 -14.73 -4.69
C ALA A 188 4.66 -13.89 -3.50
N LEU A 189 5.82 -14.24 -2.95
CA LEU A 189 6.48 -13.44 -1.89
C LEU A 189 6.83 -12.03 -2.37
N GLN A 190 7.26 -11.86 -3.62
CA GLN A 190 7.52 -10.55 -4.20
C GLN A 190 6.25 -9.70 -4.28
N ALA A 191 5.15 -10.26 -4.79
CA ALA A 191 3.88 -9.56 -4.93
C ALA A 191 3.26 -9.19 -3.57
N TRP A 192 3.31 -10.07 -2.56
CA TRP A 192 2.94 -9.69 -1.19
C TRP A 192 3.88 -8.64 -0.58
N ALA A 193 5.19 -8.71 -0.86
CA ALA A 193 6.10 -7.64 -0.43
C ALA A 193 5.76 -6.30 -1.10
N ASP A 194 5.22 -6.31 -2.32
CA ASP A 194 4.70 -5.12 -3.01
C ASP A 194 3.35 -4.65 -2.40
N THR A 195 2.41 -5.54 -2.04
CA THR A 195 1.18 -5.14 -1.30
C THR A 195 1.53 -4.42 0.01
N ALA A 196 2.48 -4.96 0.77
CA ALA A 196 2.97 -4.36 2.01
C ALA A 196 3.71 -3.03 1.75
N THR A 197 4.37 -2.88 0.61
CA THR A 197 5.02 -1.62 0.20
C THR A 197 3.99 -0.52 -0.08
N VAL A 198 2.76 -0.86 -0.49
CA VAL A 198 1.67 0.11 -0.65
C VAL A 198 0.96 0.42 0.69
N ILE A 199 0.67 -0.60 1.50
CA ILE A 199 -0.09 -0.41 2.76
C ILE A 199 0.69 0.42 3.80
N GLN A 200 2.03 0.43 3.74
CA GLN A 200 2.88 1.13 4.72
C GLN A 200 2.63 2.63 4.86
N ASP A 201 2.06 3.28 3.84
CA ASP A 201 1.76 4.72 3.82
C ASP A 201 0.32 5.05 4.27
N TYR A 202 -0.47 4.04 4.64
CA TYR A 202 -1.79 4.21 5.24
C TYR A 202 -1.71 4.25 6.77
N ASN A 203 -2.80 4.67 7.41
CA ASN A 203 -3.06 4.41 8.83
C ASN A 203 -4.14 3.32 8.91
N TYR A 204 -3.95 2.30 9.74
CA TYR A 204 -4.95 1.29 10.05
C TYR A 204 -6.07 1.88 10.91
N CYS A 205 -7.21 2.14 10.30
CA CYS A 205 -8.44 2.55 10.98
C CYS A 205 -9.35 1.35 11.26
N ARG A 206 -10.28 1.54 12.20
CA ARG A 206 -11.24 0.49 12.62
C ARG A 206 -12.09 -0.08 11.47
N GLU A 207 -12.30 0.70 10.41
CA GLU A 207 -13.13 0.29 9.26
C GLU A 207 -12.31 -0.45 8.19
N ASP A 208 -10.98 -0.48 8.29
CA ASP A 208 -10.08 -1.23 7.41
C ASP A 208 -9.98 -2.73 7.81
N GLU A 209 -11.02 -3.28 8.44
CA GLU A 209 -11.02 -4.66 8.99
C GLU A 209 -10.83 -5.71 7.89
N GLU A 210 -11.30 -5.47 6.67
CA GLU A 210 -11.23 -6.44 5.58
C GLU A 210 -9.79 -6.62 5.07
N ILE A 211 -9.07 -5.53 4.77
CA ILE A 211 -7.67 -5.64 4.37
C ILE A 211 -6.76 -6.11 5.52
N TYR A 212 -7.13 -5.84 6.78
CA TYR A 212 -6.45 -6.46 7.93
C TYR A 212 -6.57 -7.99 7.91
N LYS A 213 -7.75 -8.55 7.59
CA LYS A 213 -7.94 -10.01 7.48
C LYS A 213 -7.08 -10.59 6.37
N GLU A 214 -7.05 -9.97 5.20
CA GLU A 214 -6.21 -10.40 4.07
C GLU A 214 -4.73 -10.50 4.46
N PHE A 215 -4.16 -9.42 5.02
CA PHE A 215 -2.78 -9.46 5.50
C PHE A 215 -2.56 -10.48 6.63
N PHE A 216 -3.56 -10.67 7.51
CA PHE A 216 -3.49 -11.65 8.58
C PHE A 216 -3.48 -13.09 8.05
N GLU A 217 -4.37 -13.44 7.11
CA GLU A 217 -4.45 -14.76 6.50
C GLU A 217 -3.19 -15.08 5.71
N VAL A 218 -2.72 -14.13 4.89
CA VAL A 218 -1.46 -14.25 4.14
C VAL A 218 -0.28 -14.53 5.07
N ALA A 219 -0.14 -13.77 6.16
CA ALA A 219 1.00 -13.87 7.07
C ALA A 219 0.95 -15.07 8.03
N ASN A 220 -0.24 -15.54 8.40
CA ASN A 220 -0.44 -16.54 9.45
C ASN A 220 -0.92 -17.90 8.94
N ASP A 221 -1.38 -18.02 7.69
CA ASP A 221 -1.76 -19.31 7.08
C ASP A 221 -1.10 -19.53 5.71
N VAL A 222 -1.32 -18.64 4.73
CA VAL A 222 -0.88 -18.87 3.33
C VAL A 222 0.64 -18.98 3.21
N ILE A 223 1.41 -17.97 3.66
CA ILE A 223 2.88 -18.00 3.63
C ILE A 223 3.42 -19.17 4.47
N PRO A 224 2.99 -19.40 5.73
CA PRO A 224 3.43 -20.56 6.52
C PRO A 224 3.20 -21.92 5.85
N ASN A 225 2.08 -22.12 5.16
CA ASN A 225 1.77 -23.36 4.44
C ASN A 225 2.62 -23.50 3.17
N LEU A 226 2.76 -22.43 2.39
CA LEU A 226 3.55 -22.40 1.16
C LEU A 226 5.05 -22.63 1.43
N LEU A 227 5.61 -22.02 2.50
CA LEU A 227 6.99 -22.29 2.93
C LEU A 227 7.18 -23.69 3.53
N LYS A 228 6.13 -24.30 4.11
CA LYS A 228 6.15 -25.69 4.58
C LYS A 228 6.17 -26.66 3.41
N GLU A 229 5.36 -26.43 2.37
CA GLU A 229 5.36 -27.23 1.14
C GLU A 229 6.73 -27.16 0.43
N ALA A 230 7.29 -25.95 0.30
CA ALA A 230 8.62 -25.73 -0.27
C ALA A 230 9.75 -26.44 0.51
N ALA A 231 9.62 -26.57 1.85
CA ALA A 231 10.57 -27.32 2.68
C ALA A 231 10.50 -28.82 2.41
N SER A 232 9.29 -29.40 2.34
CA SER A 232 9.12 -30.82 2.02
C SER A 232 9.59 -31.20 0.61
N LEU A 233 9.47 -30.28 -0.36
CA LEU A 233 10.04 -30.48 -1.70
C LEU A 233 11.58 -30.43 -1.71
N LEU A 234 12.20 -29.62 -0.85
CA LEU A 234 13.65 -29.58 -0.70
C LEU A 234 14.17 -30.89 -0.10
N GLU A 235 13.58 -31.33 1.03
CA GLU A 235 13.94 -32.58 1.71
C GLU A 235 13.81 -33.80 0.76
N ALA A 236 12.71 -33.90 0.02
CA ALA A 236 12.50 -34.98 -0.95
C ALA A 236 13.42 -34.94 -2.19
N GLY A 237 14.03 -33.78 -2.48
CA GLY A 237 15.02 -33.61 -3.54
C GLY A 237 16.41 -34.11 -3.15
N GLU A 238 16.79 -33.94 -1.88
CA GLU A 238 18.09 -34.39 -1.35
C GLU A 238 18.16 -35.93 -1.20
N GLU A 239 17.02 -36.61 -1.02
CA GLU A 239 16.95 -38.08 -0.91
C GLU A 239 17.18 -38.85 -2.22
N ARG A 240 17.42 -38.19 -3.37
CA ARG A 240 17.67 -38.85 -4.68
C ARG A 240 19.11 -38.70 -5.20
N PRO A 241 20.13 -39.32 -4.57
CA PRO A 241 21.49 -39.35 -5.11
C PRO A 241 21.58 -40.38 -6.25
N GLY A 242 21.20 -40.00 -7.49
CA GLY A 242 21.27 -40.95 -8.60
C GLY A 242 21.16 -40.42 -10.03
N GLU A 243 20.25 -39.47 -10.33
CA GLU A 243 19.90 -39.15 -11.72
C GLU A 243 20.23 -37.71 -12.13
N GLN A 244 21.32 -37.57 -12.91
CA GLN A 244 21.57 -36.37 -13.71
C GLN A 244 20.59 -36.29 -14.88
N SER A 245 19.37 -35.81 -14.64
CA SER A 245 18.43 -35.52 -15.72
C SER A 245 18.78 -34.17 -16.36
N GLN A 246 19.32 -34.21 -17.58
CA GLN A 246 19.53 -33.03 -18.41
C GLN A 246 18.18 -32.52 -18.91
N GLY A 247 17.87 -31.22 -18.81
CA GLY A 247 16.77 -30.66 -19.63
C GLY A 247 15.92 -29.52 -19.08
N THR A 248 16.17 -28.98 -17.90
CA THR A 248 15.61 -27.67 -17.50
C THR A 248 16.51 -27.00 -16.47
N GLN A 249 16.57 -25.67 -16.47
CA GLN A 249 17.23 -24.94 -15.39
C GLN A 249 16.43 -25.17 -14.10
N SER A 250 16.94 -26.04 -13.23
CA SER A 250 16.46 -26.14 -11.85
C SER A 250 16.71 -24.79 -11.18
N GLN A 251 15.67 -23.97 -11.07
CA GLN A 251 15.71 -22.84 -10.15
C GLN A 251 15.89 -23.42 -8.74
N GLY A 252 16.86 -22.89 -8.00
CA GLY A 252 17.10 -23.32 -6.63
C GLY A 252 15.84 -23.17 -5.79
N SER A 253 15.67 -24.02 -4.77
CA SER A 253 14.52 -23.92 -3.87
C SER A 253 14.41 -22.50 -3.32
N ALA A 254 13.19 -21.95 -3.28
CA ALA A 254 12.96 -20.59 -2.79
C ALA A 254 13.45 -20.36 -1.35
N LEU A 255 13.60 -21.43 -0.55
CA LEU A 255 14.19 -21.37 0.81
C LEU A 255 15.72 -21.20 0.82
N GLN A 256 16.38 -21.48 -0.31
CA GLN A 256 17.81 -21.29 -0.54
C GLN A 256 18.12 -19.95 -1.25
N ASP A 257 17.09 -19.26 -1.77
CA ASP A 257 17.18 -17.96 -2.43
C ASP A 257 17.09 -16.80 -1.41
N PRO A 258 18.14 -15.97 -1.26
CA PRO A 258 18.09 -14.82 -0.36
C PRO A 258 17.12 -13.72 -0.80
N GLU A 259 16.70 -13.65 -2.07
CA GLU A 259 15.68 -12.69 -2.53
C GLU A 259 14.31 -13.00 -1.92
N CYS A 260 13.93 -14.29 -1.88
CA CYS A 260 12.70 -14.74 -1.21
C CYS A 260 12.69 -14.36 0.28
N PHE A 261 13.83 -14.46 0.96
CA PHE A 261 13.96 -14.00 2.34
C PHE A 261 13.85 -12.48 2.44
N ALA A 262 14.48 -11.72 1.53
CA ALA A 262 14.36 -10.26 1.48
C ALA A 262 12.92 -9.79 1.21
N HIS A 263 12.16 -10.51 0.38
CA HIS A 263 10.74 -10.26 0.14
C HIS A 263 9.90 -10.52 1.39
N LEU A 264 10.10 -11.66 2.09
CA LEU A 264 9.43 -11.93 3.37
C LEU A 264 9.72 -10.84 4.41
N LEU A 265 10.97 -10.36 4.50
CA LEU A 265 11.33 -9.26 5.39
C LEU A 265 10.67 -7.92 4.99
N ARG A 266 10.59 -7.61 3.70
CA ARG A 266 9.92 -6.41 3.19
C ARG A 266 8.41 -6.44 3.41
N PHE A 267 7.78 -7.61 3.30
CA PHE A 267 6.38 -7.83 3.66
C PHE A 267 6.09 -7.47 5.12
N TYR A 268 6.87 -8.01 6.07
CA TYR A 268 6.69 -7.65 7.49
C TYR A 268 7.08 -6.21 7.80
N ASP A 269 8.03 -5.60 7.08
CA ASP A 269 8.39 -4.19 7.25
C ASP A 269 7.26 -3.23 6.86
N GLY A 270 6.59 -3.48 5.73
CA GLY A 270 5.44 -2.68 5.32
C GLY A 270 4.28 -2.76 6.32
N ILE A 271 4.00 -3.94 6.87
CA ILE A 271 2.97 -4.14 7.91
C ILE A 271 3.38 -3.48 9.24
N CYS A 272 4.66 -3.59 9.64
CA CYS A 272 5.17 -2.87 10.81
C CYS A 272 5.07 -1.36 10.63
N LYS A 273 5.29 -0.86 9.41
CA LYS A 273 5.25 0.57 9.09
C LYS A 273 3.82 1.11 9.00
N TRP A 274 2.88 0.32 8.48
CA TRP A 274 1.43 0.62 8.50
C TRP A 274 0.89 0.84 9.92
N GLU A 275 1.43 0.15 10.92
CA GLU A 275 1.06 0.36 12.32
C GLU A 275 1.58 1.70 12.90
N GLU A 276 2.62 2.30 12.33
CA GLU A 276 3.23 3.52 12.87
C GLU A 276 2.36 4.76 12.64
N GLY A 277 1.79 5.29 13.72
CA GLY A 277 0.87 6.44 13.67
C GLY A 277 -0.60 6.04 13.55
N SER A 278 -0.89 4.74 13.41
CA SER A 278 -2.24 4.20 13.38
C SER A 278 -2.99 4.37 14.71
N PRO A 279 -4.29 4.70 14.70
CA PRO A 279 -5.11 4.81 15.92
C PRO A 279 -5.32 3.46 16.62
N THR A 280 -5.20 2.35 15.90
CA THR A 280 -5.33 0.98 16.41
C THR A 280 -4.09 0.14 16.06
N PRO A 281 -3.59 -0.72 16.98
CA PRO A 281 -2.48 -1.61 16.69
C PRO A 281 -2.89 -2.71 15.69
N VAL A 282 -1.91 -3.14 14.90
CA VAL A 282 -2.01 -4.21 13.89
C VAL A 282 -1.38 -5.49 14.43
N LEU A 283 -0.19 -5.39 15.02
CA LEU A 283 0.68 -6.52 15.35
C LEU A 283 0.48 -6.98 16.80
N HIS A 284 0.09 -8.24 16.94
CA HIS A 284 -0.08 -8.92 18.23
C HIS A 284 0.62 -10.28 18.24
N VAL A 285 0.52 -11.01 19.37
CA VAL A 285 1.25 -12.27 19.62
C VAL A 285 0.97 -13.41 18.62
N GLY A 286 -0.13 -13.33 17.86
CA GLY A 286 -0.45 -14.25 16.76
C GLY A 286 0.61 -14.18 15.66
N TRP A 287 0.69 -13.02 14.99
CA TRP A 287 1.71 -12.65 14.00
C TRP A 287 3.12 -13.07 14.41
N ALA A 288 3.48 -12.77 15.66
CA ALA A 288 4.82 -12.99 16.19
C ALA A 288 5.22 -14.49 16.27
N THR A 289 4.24 -15.39 16.26
CA THR A 289 4.49 -16.85 16.22
C THR A 289 4.77 -17.33 14.80
N PHE A 290 3.97 -16.88 13.82
CA PHE A 290 4.14 -17.26 12.42
C PHE A 290 5.33 -16.56 11.74
N LEU A 291 5.69 -15.35 12.17
CA LEU A 291 6.96 -14.71 11.77
C LEU A 291 8.15 -15.61 12.16
N VAL A 292 8.26 -15.98 13.43
CA VAL A 292 9.36 -16.84 13.92
C VAL A 292 9.41 -18.18 13.19
N GLN A 293 8.25 -18.80 12.92
CA GLN A 293 8.16 -20.04 12.14
C GLN A 293 8.67 -19.84 10.70
N SER A 294 8.25 -18.77 10.03
CA SER A 294 8.61 -18.48 8.64
C SER A 294 10.09 -18.12 8.50
N LEU A 295 10.63 -17.30 9.41
CA LEU A 295 12.08 -17.02 9.49
C LEU A 295 12.90 -18.32 9.69
N GLY A 296 12.36 -19.27 10.46
CA GLY A 296 12.98 -20.57 10.72
C GLY A 296 13.00 -21.52 9.51
N ARG A 297 12.26 -21.22 8.42
CA ARG A 297 12.31 -21.98 7.16
C ARG A 297 13.52 -21.65 6.29
N PHE A 298 14.16 -20.49 6.53
CA PHE A 298 15.36 -20.06 5.82
C PHE A 298 16.60 -20.34 6.68
N GLU A 299 17.55 -21.08 6.12
CA GLU A 299 18.79 -21.39 6.83
C GLU A 299 19.60 -20.13 7.18
N GLY A 300 20.39 -20.20 8.26
CA GLY A 300 21.24 -19.08 8.66
C GLY A 300 22.17 -18.58 7.56
N GLN A 301 22.70 -19.48 6.73
CA GLN A 301 23.56 -19.12 5.59
C GLN A 301 22.83 -18.35 4.50
N VAL A 302 21.54 -18.62 4.28
CA VAL A 302 20.71 -17.90 3.29
C VAL A 302 20.36 -16.53 3.85
N ARG A 303 19.91 -16.47 5.11
CA ARG A 303 19.53 -15.22 5.78
C ARG A 303 20.70 -14.24 5.90
N GLN A 304 21.93 -14.73 6.08
CA GLN A 304 23.14 -13.91 6.17
C GLN A 304 23.59 -13.27 4.86
N LYS A 305 23.10 -13.75 3.70
CA LYS A 305 23.37 -13.11 2.39
C LYS A 305 22.56 -11.82 2.19
N VAL A 306 21.48 -11.60 2.96
CA VAL A 306 20.67 -10.38 2.84
C VAL A 306 21.31 -9.24 3.63
N ARG A 307 21.82 -8.24 2.92
CA ARG A 307 22.48 -7.08 3.52
C ARG A 307 21.45 -6.01 3.89
N ILE A 308 21.04 -6.01 5.15
CA ILE A 308 20.14 -5.00 5.71
C ILE A 308 20.91 -3.69 5.95
N VAL A 309 20.50 -2.60 5.30
CA VAL A 309 21.08 -1.26 5.42
C VAL A 309 20.15 -0.40 6.25
N SER A 310 20.72 0.32 7.22
CA SER A 310 20.00 1.33 7.99
C SER A 310 20.22 2.67 7.29
N ARG A 311 19.16 3.30 6.76
CA ARG A 311 19.25 4.68 6.27
C ARG A 311 19.09 5.62 7.47
N GLU A 312 20.17 5.78 8.23
CA GLU A 312 20.28 6.90 9.16
C GLU A 312 20.27 8.21 8.37
N ALA A 313 19.76 9.28 8.97
CA ALA A 313 19.32 10.45 8.23
C ALA A 313 20.49 11.27 7.65
N GLU A 314 20.76 11.09 6.35
CA GLU A 314 21.53 12.01 5.49
C GLU A 314 20.79 13.34 5.27
N ALA A 315 20.41 14.00 6.37
CA ALA A 315 19.76 15.30 6.42
C ALA A 315 20.36 16.23 7.50
N ALA A 316 21.44 15.79 8.16
CA ALA A 316 22.11 16.53 9.24
C ALA A 316 23.38 17.29 8.81
N GLU A 317 23.93 17.03 7.62
CA GLU A 317 25.12 17.74 7.10
C GLU A 317 24.75 18.77 6.02
N ALA A 318 23.98 19.78 6.44
CA ALA A 318 23.76 21.02 5.69
C ALA A 318 23.74 22.29 6.57
N GLU A 319 24.09 22.17 7.86
CA GLU A 319 24.27 23.29 8.79
C GLU A 319 25.76 23.71 8.82
N GLU A 320 26.15 24.59 7.90
CA GLU A 320 27.44 25.29 7.95
C GLU A 320 27.38 26.41 9.02
N PRO A 321 28.29 26.46 10.03
CA PRO A 321 28.10 27.32 11.19
C PRO A 321 28.72 28.71 11.00
N TRP A 322 27.89 29.76 11.02
CA TRP A 322 28.37 31.15 10.91
C TRP A 322 27.86 32.09 12.00
N GLY A 323 28.79 32.57 12.83
CA GLY A 323 28.79 33.94 13.34
C GLY A 323 28.22 34.20 14.75
N GLU A 324 29.08 34.16 15.77
CA GLU A 324 28.90 35.04 16.93
C GLU A 324 29.06 36.51 16.50
N GLU A 325 28.09 37.38 16.83
CA GLU A 325 28.26 38.66 17.56
C GLU A 325 27.10 39.64 17.28
N ALA A 326 26.15 39.71 18.21
CA ALA A 326 25.33 40.89 18.42
C ALA A 326 24.88 40.95 19.89
N ARG A 327 25.73 41.55 20.75
CA ARG A 327 25.39 41.75 22.17
C ARG A 327 24.32 42.84 22.31
N GLU A 328 23.26 42.54 23.06
CA GLU A 328 23.04 43.09 24.42
C GLU A 328 21.58 43.51 24.73
N GLY A 329 21.03 42.90 25.78
CA GLY A 329 20.29 43.63 26.83
C GLY A 329 18.80 43.92 26.64
N ARG A 330 17.93 43.07 27.23
CA ARG A 330 17.39 43.26 28.62
C ARG A 330 16.05 42.54 28.87
N ARG A 331 16.10 41.64 29.87
CA ARG A 331 15.09 41.37 30.93
C ARG A 331 13.70 40.79 30.57
N ARG A 332 13.24 39.86 31.43
CA ARG A 332 11.97 39.11 31.33
C ARG A 332 10.77 39.83 31.97
N GLY A 333 9.62 39.69 31.31
CA GLY A 333 8.29 39.44 31.92
C GLY A 333 7.36 40.66 32.15
N PRO A 334 6.05 40.44 32.42
CA PRO A 334 5.28 39.19 32.32
C PRO A 334 3.92 39.29 31.57
N ARG A 335 3.34 38.10 31.33
CA ARG A 335 1.97 37.78 30.87
C ARG A 335 0.84 38.70 31.41
N ARG A 336 -0.05 39.17 30.52
CA ARG A 336 -1.46 39.48 30.85
C ARG A 336 -2.40 39.33 29.63
N GLU A 337 -3.61 38.86 29.89
CA GLU A 337 -4.68 38.59 28.91
C GLU A 337 -5.49 39.85 28.57
N SER A 338 -6.02 39.96 27.34
CA SER A 338 -7.42 40.33 27.02
C SER A 338 -7.69 40.53 25.51
N LYS A 339 -8.81 40.00 25.03
CA LYS A 339 -9.62 40.43 23.87
C LYS A 339 -10.97 40.92 24.45
N PRO A 340 -11.76 41.82 23.81
CA PRO A 340 -12.28 41.72 22.43
C PRO A 340 -11.92 42.99 21.59
N GLU A 341 -12.60 43.52 20.56
CA GLU A 341 -13.90 43.25 19.88
C GLU A 341 -13.89 43.77 18.41
N GLU A 342 -15.05 43.77 17.74
CA GLU A 342 -15.39 44.39 16.44
C GLU A 342 -16.88 44.85 16.49
N PRO A 343 -17.55 45.48 15.47
CA PRO A 343 -17.14 46.05 14.16
C PRO A 343 -17.45 47.60 14.15
N PRO A 344 -18.15 48.31 13.22
CA PRO A 344 -18.50 48.17 11.79
C PRO A 344 -18.15 49.40 10.86
N PRO A 345 -18.39 49.33 9.53
CA PRO A 345 -18.03 50.37 8.53
C PRO A 345 -19.24 51.27 8.12
N PRO A 346 -19.14 52.33 7.25
CA PRO A 346 -19.10 52.15 5.77
C PRO A 346 -18.53 53.32 4.87
N LYS A 347 -18.56 53.08 3.54
CA LYS A 347 -18.73 54.01 2.37
C LYS A 347 -17.56 54.27 1.40
N LYS A 348 -17.81 53.95 0.11
CA LYS A 348 -17.32 54.65 -1.10
C LYS A 348 -18.31 55.78 -1.47
N PRO A 349 -17.97 56.74 -2.36
CA PRO A 349 -18.36 56.55 -3.77
C PRO A 349 -17.41 57.13 -4.87
N ALA A 350 -17.52 56.50 -6.04
CA ALA A 350 -17.35 56.96 -7.43
C ALA A 350 -16.59 58.27 -7.79
N LEU A 351 -15.73 58.21 -8.82
CA LEU A 351 -16.00 58.62 -10.22
C LEU A 351 -14.70 58.68 -11.04
N ASP A 352 -14.66 58.09 -12.25
CA ASP A 352 -14.19 58.85 -13.42
C ASP A 352 -14.75 58.28 -14.75
N LYS A 353 -14.59 59.08 -15.82
CA LYS A 353 -15.30 59.02 -17.10
C LYS A 353 -14.53 58.24 -18.17
N GLY A 354 -15.26 57.74 -19.17
CA GLY A 354 -14.70 57.39 -20.47
C GLY A 354 -15.69 57.70 -21.60
N PRO A 355 -15.29 58.40 -22.68
CA PRO A 355 -16.07 58.52 -23.91
C PRO A 355 -15.60 57.53 -24.99
N GLY A 356 -16.55 57.10 -25.83
CA GLY A 356 -16.38 56.00 -26.76
C GLY A 356 -15.68 56.26 -28.10
N ALA A 357 -15.41 55.12 -28.74
CA ALA A 357 -15.57 54.78 -30.16
C ALA A 357 -14.81 55.54 -31.26
N GLY A 358 -14.08 54.79 -32.09
CA GLY A 358 -13.51 55.25 -33.36
C GLY A 358 -12.84 54.14 -34.19
N GLN A 359 -13.64 53.40 -34.98
CA GLN A 359 -13.37 52.84 -36.34
C GLN A 359 -11.89 52.66 -36.78
N SER A 360 -11.34 51.49 -37.14
CA SER A 360 -11.65 50.58 -38.27
C SER A 360 -10.39 50.43 -39.16
N ALA A 361 -9.96 49.19 -39.49
CA ALA A 361 -9.48 48.73 -40.82
C ALA A 361 -8.52 47.51 -40.77
N VAL A 362 -9.11 46.33 -41.02
CA VAL A 362 -8.71 45.28 -42.00
C VAL A 362 -7.28 45.30 -42.60
N SER A 363 -6.54 44.19 -42.47
CA SER A 363 -5.95 43.41 -43.59
C SER A 363 -5.10 42.20 -43.15
N ALA A 364 -5.18 41.09 -43.90
CA ALA A 364 -4.50 39.80 -43.70
C ALA A 364 -4.55 38.99 -45.03
N PRO A 365 -3.96 37.78 -45.20
CA PRO A 365 -2.69 37.26 -44.68
C PRO A 365 -1.76 36.71 -45.82
N PRO A 366 -1.34 35.43 -45.98
CA PRO A 366 0.10 35.12 -46.14
C PRO A 366 0.48 34.20 -47.34
N ARG A 367 1.78 33.89 -47.54
CA ARG A 367 2.25 32.77 -48.40
C ARG A 367 3.48 32.01 -47.88
N LYS A 368 3.41 30.67 -47.98
CA LYS A 368 4.51 29.65 -48.00
C LYS A 368 4.93 29.41 -49.50
N PRO A 369 5.70 28.39 -49.97
CA PRO A 369 6.24 27.16 -49.33
C PRO A 369 7.62 26.60 -49.81
N SER A 370 7.95 25.38 -49.34
CA SER A 370 8.84 24.32 -49.94
C SER A 370 10.37 24.56 -50.00
N GLY A 371 11.24 23.53 -49.90
CA GLY A 371 11.02 22.10 -49.57
C GLY A 371 12.27 21.20 -49.65
N THR A 372 12.10 19.92 -49.26
CA THR A 372 12.77 18.67 -49.71
C THR A 372 14.29 18.37 -49.44
N VAL A 373 14.51 17.10 -49.04
CA VAL A 373 15.74 16.31 -48.70
C VAL A 373 16.58 15.86 -49.93
N PRO A 374 17.67 15.02 -49.83
CA PRO A 374 18.63 14.68 -48.75
C PRO A 374 20.12 14.70 -49.20
N GLY A 375 21.08 14.39 -48.30
CA GLY A 375 22.48 14.08 -48.71
C GLY A 375 23.40 13.56 -47.59
N THR A 376 23.97 12.36 -47.76
CA THR A 376 24.99 11.74 -46.89
C THR A 376 26.41 12.18 -47.26
N VAL A 377 27.38 12.05 -46.32
CA VAL A 377 28.77 11.52 -46.51
C VAL A 377 29.70 11.95 -45.34
N ARG A 378 30.23 10.94 -44.62
CA ARG A 378 31.62 10.79 -44.05
C ARG A 378 32.33 11.99 -43.36
N GLY A 379 32.85 11.74 -42.15
CA GLY A 379 33.85 12.60 -41.46
C GLY A 379 35.30 12.43 -42.00
N PRO A 380 36.39 12.72 -41.26
CA PRO A 380 36.48 12.65 -39.78
C PRO A 380 37.39 13.70 -39.06
N GLU A 381 37.61 13.48 -37.75
CA GLU A 381 38.71 13.94 -36.85
C GLU A 381 38.72 15.36 -36.23
N GLY A 382 39.30 15.41 -35.02
CA GLY A 382 39.38 16.59 -34.12
C GLY A 382 38.32 16.57 -33.01
N GLY A 383 38.56 16.14 -31.77
CA GLY A 383 39.83 15.87 -31.08
C GLY A 383 39.95 16.73 -29.81
N SER A 384 39.21 16.39 -28.75
CA SER A 384 39.41 16.95 -27.41
C SER A 384 39.07 15.90 -26.36
N ALA A 385 40.08 15.48 -25.59
CA ALA A 385 39.94 14.45 -24.58
C ALA A 385 39.71 15.08 -23.19
N THR A 386 38.57 14.75 -22.58
CA THR A 386 38.38 14.87 -21.12
C THR A 386 38.43 13.48 -20.51
N GLN A 387 39.58 13.13 -19.92
CA GLN A 387 39.72 11.91 -19.12
C GLN A 387 38.93 12.05 -17.83
N ALA A 388 37.77 11.39 -17.74
CA ALA A 388 37.10 11.16 -16.47
C ALA A 388 37.78 9.97 -15.76
N LEU A 389 38.42 10.24 -14.62
CA LEU A 389 38.99 9.20 -13.77
C LEU A 389 37.88 8.32 -13.20
N ALA A 390 37.99 7.01 -13.39
CA ALA A 390 37.05 6.04 -12.84
C ALA A 390 37.17 5.99 -11.30
N PRO A 391 36.06 6.09 -10.55
CA PRO A 391 36.04 5.61 -9.17
C PRO A 391 36.20 4.09 -9.21
N ALA A 392 37.06 3.55 -8.34
CA ALA A 392 37.23 2.11 -8.22
C ALA A 392 35.92 1.48 -7.71
N ALA A 393 35.21 0.79 -8.61
CA ALA A 393 34.03 0.03 -8.23
C ALA A 393 34.46 -1.12 -7.32
N SER A 394 34.10 -1.04 -6.04
CA SER A 394 34.03 -2.21 -5.16
C SER A 394 33.17 -3.28 -5.84
N PRO A 395 33.50 -4.58 -5.71
CA PRO A 395 32.69 -5.64 -6.32
C PRO A 395 31.22 -5.51 -5.90
N PRO A 396 30.26 -5.81 -6.80
CA PRO A 396 28.85 -5.79 -6.43
C PRO A 396 28.63 -6.71 -5.22
N PRO A 397 27.83 -6.31 -4.21
CA PRO A 397 27.62 -7.11 -3.02
C PRO A 397 27.03 -8.48 -3.40
N GLU A 398 27.55 -9.55 -2.80
CA GLU A 398 27.23 -10.95 -3.13
C GLU A 398 25.81 -11.41 -2.68
N GLY A 399 24.88 -10.47 -2.51
CA GLY A 399 23.51 -10.74 -2.06
C GLY A 399 22.63 -9.50 -2.04
N PRO A 400 21.30 -9.68 -1.90
CA PRO A 400 20.33 -8.60 -1.99
C PRO A 400 20.47 -7.58 -0.86
N VAL A 401 20.16 -6.33 -1.19
CA VAL A 401 20.26 -5.19 -0.27
C VAL A 401 18.86 -4.74 0.11
N LEU A 402 18.54 -4.75 1.40
CA LEU A 402 17.24 -4.38 1.93
C LEU A 402 17.36 -3.17 2.86
N THR A 403 16.45 -2.20 2.76
CA THR A 403 16.37 -1.04 3.66
C THR A 403 15.02 -1.03 4.34
N PHE A 404 14.99 -1.09 5.66
CA PHE A 404 13.75 -1.06 6.44
C PHE A 404 13.24 0.37 6.66
N GLN A 405 11.92 0.54 6.54
CA GLN A 405 11.21 1.77 6.84
C GLN A 405 10.70 1.81 8.29
N SER A 406 10.28 0.67 8.85
CA SER A 406 9.73 0.59 10.20
C SER A 406 10.79 0.53 11.31
N GLU A 407 10.50 1.14 12.45
CA GLU A 407 11.35 1.07 13.65
C GLU A 407 11.38 -0.34 14.24
N LYS A 408 10.29 -1.11 14.13
CA LYS A 408 10.23 -2.50 14.59
C LYS A 408 11.22 -3.38 13.83
N MET A 409 11.25 -3.33 12.48
CA MET A 409 12.17 -4.16 11.70
C MET A 409 13.62 -3.67 11.79
N LYS A 410 13.86 -2.34 11.86
CA LYS A 410 15.20 -1.78 12.17
C LYS A 410 15.74 -2.37 13.49
N GLY A 411 14.94 -2.36 14.55
CA GLY A 411 15.30 -2.94 15.85
C GLY A 411 15.48 -4.47 15.86
N MET A 412 14.92 -5.19 14.89
CA MET A 412 15.09 -6.65 14.75
C MET A 412 16.25 -7.06 13.82
N LYS A 413 16.87 -6.12 13.08
CA LYS A 413 17.92 -6.37 12.07
C LYS A 413 18.90 -7.48 12.43
N GLU A 414 19.54 -7.41 13.59
CA GLU A 414 20.54 -8.39 14.04
C GLU A 414 19.95 -9.77 14.34
N LEU A 415 18.72 -9.81 14.87
CA LEU A 415 18.00 -11.04 15.21
C LEU A 415 17.58 -11.83 13.96
N LEU A 416 17.29 -11.13 12.86
CA LEU A 416 16.80 -11.70 11.60
C LEU A 416 17.90 -12.43 10.82
N VAL A 417 19.16 -12.00 10.94
CA VAL A 417 20.34 -12.62 10.27
C VAL A 417 21.16 -13.55 11.19
N ALA A 418 20.85 -13.61 12.49
CA ALA A 418 21.53 -14.50 13.43
C ALA A 418 21.36 -15.98 13.05
N THR A 419 22.44 -16.78 13.13
CA THR A 419 22.41 -18.20 12.76
C THR A 419 21.33 -19.00 13.49
N LYS A 420 21.08 -18.66 14.77
CA LYS A 420 19.94 -19.16 15.55
C LYS A 420 18.94 -18.04 15.82
N ILE A 421 17.69 -18.26 15.42
CA ILE A 421 16.58 -17.32 15.66
C ILE A 421 16.28 -17.22 17.16
N ASN A 422 16.35 -16.00 17.71
CA ASN A 422 15.93 -15.73 19.09
C ASN A 422 14.42 -15.43 19.13
N SER A 423 13.61 -16.48 19.18
CA SER A 423 12.16 -16.41 19.17
C SER A 423 11.58 -15.48 20.24
N SER A 424 12.17 -15.43 21.44
CA SER A 424 11.68 -14.57 22.53
C SER A 424 11.94 -13.09 22.25
N ALA A 425 13.12 -12.73 21.73
CA ALA A 425 13.46 -11.35 21.40
C ALA A 425 12.65 -10.82 20.22
N ILE A 426 12.47 -11.62 19.17
CA ILE A 426 11.64 -11.26 18.01
C ILE A 426 10.19 -11.06 18.43
N LYS A 427 9.63 -11.95 19.27
CA LYS A 427 8.27 -11.78 19.78
C LYS A 427 8.13 -10.50 20.61
N LEU A 428 9.10 -10.19 21.47
CA LEU A 428 9.11 -8.99 22.30
C LEU A 428 9.12 -7.70 21.45
N GLN A 429 9.99 -7.66 20.43
CA GLN A 429 10.18 -6.49 19.58
C GLN A 429 9.00 -6.28 18.60
N LEU A 430 8.46 -7.35 18.01
CA LEU A 430 7.31 -7.25 17.11
C LEU A 430 6.04 -6.79 17.83
N THR A 431 5.82 -7.20 19.08
CA THR A 431 4.63 -6.78 19.87
C THR A 431 4.88 -5.55 20.75
N ALA A 432 6.10 -4.99 20.77
CA ALA A 432 6.54 -3.95 21.69
C ALA A 432 6.23 -4.27 23.19
N GLN A 433 6.24 -5.55 23.56
CA GLN A 433 5.85 -6.01 24.88
C GLN A 433 6.91 -5.63 25.93
N SER A 434 6.52 -4.84 26.94
CA SER A 434 7.45 -4.26 27.92
C SER A 434 7.92 -5.21 29.03
N GLN A 435 7.29 -6.39 29.20
CA GLN A 435 7.65 -7.35 30.24
C GLN A 435 7.54 -8.80 29.74
N VAL A 436 8.59 -9.58 29.94
CA VAL A 436 8.54 -11.06 29.85
C VAL A 436 7.89 -11.62 31.12
N GLN A 437 7.23 -12.77 31.01
CA GLN A 437 6.58 -13.42 32.16
C GLN A 437 7.60 -13.68 33.30
N MET A 438 7.48 -12.92 34.38
CA MET A 438 8.16 -13.28 35.63
C MET A 438 7.60 -14.61 36.11
N LYS A 439 8.41 -15.68 36.03
CA LYS A 439 8.10 -16.94 36.71
C LYS A 439 7.84 -16.59 38.17
N LYS A 440 6.62 -16.85 38.66
CA LYS A 440 6.34 -16.84 40.10
C LYS A 440 7.30 -17.83 40.75
N GLN A 441 8.39 -17.32 41.33
CA GLN A 441 9.11 -18.03 42.37
C GLN A 441 8.05 -18.42 43.40
N LYS A 442 8.01 -19.70 43.80
CA LYS A 442 7.13 -20.15 44.87
C LYS A 442 7.50 -19.33 46.10
N VAL A 443 6.62 -18.40 46.49
CA VAL A 443 6.70 -17.73 47.77
C VAL A 443 6.46 -18.82 48.81
N SER A 444 7.55 -19.29 49.42
CA SER A 444 7.48 -20.06 50.65
C SER A 444 6.77 -19.21 51.70
N THR A 445 5.81 -19.83 52.39
CA THR A 445 5.05 -19.40 53.58
C THR A 445 5.46 -18.08 54.25
N PRO A 446 4.50 -17.19 54.59
CA PRO A 446 4.78 -15.89 55.16
C PRO A 446 5.52 -16.01 56.49
N SER A 447 6.66 -15.31 56.59
CA SER A 447 7.36 -15.09 57.85
C SER A 447 6.91 -13.75 58.43
N ASP A 448 6.23 -13.80 59.57
CA ASP A 448 5.87 -12.60 60.34
C ASP A 448 7.15 -11.93 60.89
N TYR A 449 7.67 -10.93 60.16
CA TYR A 449 8.72 -10.04 60.67
C TYR A 449 8.17 -8.67 61.06
N THR A 450 7.36 -8.72 62.13
CA THR A 450 7.32 -7.75 63.23
C THR A 450 7.24 -6.25 62.89
N LEU A 451 6.05 -5.68 63.12
CA LEU A 451 5.85 -4.25 63.38
C LEU A 451 6.58 -3.80 64.66
N SER A 452 7.85 -3.41 64.56
CA SER A 452 8.69 -3.03 65.71
C SER A 452 9.41 -1.68 65.55
N PHE A 453 8.74 -0.64 65.01
CA PHE A 453 9.27 0.73 65.12
C PHE A 453 8.23 1.86 65.30
N LEU A 454 7.14 1.62 66.04
CA LEU A 454 6.17 2.65 66.42
C LEU A 454 6.02 2.75 67.96
N LYS A 455 7.07 3.28 68.62
CA LYS A 455 7.01 4.08 69.89
C LYS A 455 8.41 4.30 70.50
N ARG A 456 8.99 5.50 70.36
CA ARG A 456 9.41 6.36 71.50
C ARG A 456 9.92 7.74 71.07
N GLN A 457 9.76 8.70 71.97
CA GLN A 457 10.01 10.14 71.81
C GLN A 457 11.48 10.55 71.99
N ARG A 458 11.86 11.68 71.41
CA ARG A 458 12.50 12.82 72.11
C ARG A 458 11.80 14.09 71.61
N LYS A 459 11.09 14.85 72.46
CA LYS A 459 11.59 15.91 73.37
C LYS A 459 12.37 16.99 72.61
N GLY A 460 11.85 18.21 72.62
CA GLY A 460 12.41 19.34 71.89
C GLY A 460 13.16 20.34 72.78
N LEU A 461 13.51 21.45 72.14
CA LEU A 461 13.79 22.78 72.68
C LEU A 461 13.30 23.78 71.63
#